data_AF-A0A699V3Y5-F1
#
_entry.id   AF-A0A699V3Y5-F1
#
_cell.length_a   1.000
_cell.length_b   1.000
_cell.length_c   1.000
_cell.angle_alpha   90.00
_cell.angle_beta   90.00
_cell.angle_gamma   90.00
#
_symmetry.space_group_name_H-M   'P 1'
#
loop_
_entity.id
_entity.type
_entity.pdbx_description
1 polymer ?
#
loop_
_entity_poly.entity_id
_entity_poly.type
_entity_poly.pdbx_seq_one_letter_code
_entity_poly.pdbx_strand_id
1 'polypeptide(L)' 'HGYWASMRIEPDLISRIKEAQKEDNDIWTIVENLDKQVEFCIDEDNVLWLDTRLVVPNDASLREALLTEAHSSPFSV' A
#
# COMPACT_ATOMS: atom_id res chain seq x y z
N HIS A 1 21.24 -2.42 25.24
CA HIS A 1 20.19 -1.55 24.65
C HIS A 1 19.73 -2.27 23.38
N GLY A 2 18.78 -3.19 23.53
CA GLY A 2 18.39 -4.11 22.47
C GLY A 2 17.53 -3.39 21.45
N TYR A 3 17.99 -3.31 20.21
CA TYR A 3 17.21 -2.77 19.11
C TYR A 3 16.02 -3.71 18.85
N TRP A 4 14.85 -3.27 19.30
CA TRP A 4 13.56 -3.79 18.89
C TRP A 4 13.28 -3.33 17.46
N ALA A 5 14.05 -3.84 16.50
CA ALA A 5 13.75 -3.69 15.08
C ALA A 5 12.61 -4.67 14.73
N SER A 6 11.43 -4.42 15.32
CA SER A 6 10.20 -5.00 14.81
C SER A 6 9.93 -4.31 13.48
N MET A 7 10.34 -5.00 12.42
CA MET A 7 9.73 -5.09 11.10
C MET A 7 8.22 -4.88 11.15
N ARG A 8 7.84 -3.63 11.31
CA ARG A 8 6.55 -3.09 10.96
C ARG A 8 6.94 -2.24 9.77
N ILE A 9 6.38 -2.50 8.60
CA ILE A 9 6.28 -1.43 7.61
C ILE A 9 5.88 -0.20 8.41
N GLU A 10 6.71 0.85 8.39
CA GLU A 10 6.48 1.99 9.28
C GLU A 10 4.99 2.32 9.20
N PRO A 11 4.29 2.45 10.34
CA PRO A 11 2.88 2.82 10.32
C PRO A 11 2.62 4.04 9.41
N ASP A 12 3.65 4.90 9.29
CA ASP A 12 3.74 5.98 8.31
C ASP A 12 3.57 5.55 6.85
N LEU A 13 4.30 4.54 6.36
CA LEU A 13 4.27 4.16 4.95
C LEU A 13 2.94 3.53 4.54
N ILE A 14 2.36 2.64 5.37
CA ILE A 14 1.02 2.10 5.09
C ILE A 14 -0.01 3.23 5.13
N SER A 15 0.07 4.12 6.11
CA SER A 15 -0.86 5.26 6.21
C SER A 15 -0.74 6.18 4.99
N ARG A 16 0.48 6.46 4.53
CA ARG A 16 0.73 7.27 3.32
C ARG A 16 0.17 6.62 2.06
N ILE A 17 0.28 5.29 1.93
CA ILE A 17 -0.34 4.57 0.81
C ILE A 17 -1.86 4.69 0.89
N LYS A 18 -2.46 4.49 2.07
CA LYS A 18 -3.92 4.64 2.28
C LYS A 18 -4.42 6.04 1.97
N GLU A 19 -3.72 7.09 2.41
CA GLU A 19 -4.11 8.47 2.13
C GLU A 19 -3.93 8.82 0.65
N ALA A 20 -2.83 8.39 0.03
CA ALA A 20 -2.59 8.61 -1.39
C ALA A 20 -3.63 7.90 -2.27
N GLN A 21 -4.10 6.71 -1.86
CA GLN A 21 -5.20 6.04 -2.57
C GLN A 21 -6.48 6.87 -2.59
N LYS A 22 -6.80 7.57 -1.49
CA LYS A 22 -8.01 8.41 -1.41
C LYS A 22 -7.96 9.58 -2.38
N GLU A 23 -6.76 10.09 -2.65
CA GLU A 23 -6.54 11.21 -3.59
C GLU A 23 -6.34 10.77 -5.05
N ASP A 24 -6.14 9.47 -5.32
CA ASP A 24 -5.89 8.94 -6.65
C ASP A 24 -7.20 8.67 -7.42
N ASN A 25 -7.57 9.61 -8.29
CA ASN A 25 -8.76 9.50 -9.13
C ASN A 25 -8.71 8.35 -10.15
N ASP A 26 -7.52 7.90 -10.55
CA ASP A 26 -7.38 6.77 -11.47
C ASP A 26 -7.75 5.47 -10.75
N ILE A 27 -7.38 5.34 -9.48
CA ILE A 27 -7.82 4.23 -8.62
C ILE A 27 -9.34 4.23 -8.46
N TRP A 28 -9.95 5.39 -8.19
CA TRP A 28 -11.41 5.47 -8.09
C TRP A 28 -12.11 5.16 -9.41
N THR A 29 -11.51 5.54 -10.55
CA THR A 29 -12.02 5.17 -11.87
C THR A 29 -11.94 3.65 -12.09
N ILE A 30 -10.88 2.98 -11.61
CA ILE A 30 -10.80 1.51 -11.63
C ILE A 30 -11.92 0.93 -10.77
N VAL A 31 -12.14 1.46 -9.56
CA VAL A 31 -13.20 1.04 -8.64
C VAL A 31 -14.58 1.14 -9.28
N GLU A 32 -14.89 2.25 -9.94
CA GLU A 32 -16.17 2.46 -10.62
C GLU A 32 -16.35 1.51 -11.82
N ASN A 33 -15.27 1.10 -12.46
CA ASN A 33 -15.26 0.15 -13.57
C ASN A 33 -15.06 -1.32 -13.11
N LEU A 34 -15.07 -1.61 -11.80
CA LEU A 34 -15.04 -2.98 -11.27
C LEU A 34 -16.36 -3.70 -11.56
N ASP A 35 -16.54 -4.09 -12.81
CA ASP A 35 -17.64 -4.94 -13.25
C ASP A 35 -17.37 -6.38 -12.78
N LYS A 36 -17.69 -6.67 -11.51
CA LYS A 36 -17.94 -7.99 -10.84
C LYS A 36 -16.98 -9.18 -11.08
N GLN A 37 -15.93 -9.04 -11.87
CA GLN A 37 -15.10 -10.14 -12.36
C GLN A 37 -13.76 -10.27 -11.64
N VAL A 38 -13.42 -9.34 -10.75
CA VAL A 38 -12.10 -9.29 -10.11
C VAL A 38 -12.24 -9.15 -8.60
N GLU A 39 -11.38 -9.86 -7.87
CA GLU A 39 -11.24 -9.98 -6.40
C GLU A 39 -10.80 -8.67 -5.70
N PHE A 40 -11.25 -7.52 -6.18
CA PHE A 40 -11.01 -6.26 -5.51
C PHE A 40 -12.04 -6.05 -4.41
N CYS A 41 -11.54 -5.71 -3.21
CA CYS A 41 -12.34 -5.47 -2.03
C CYS A 41 -11.99 -4.10 -1.46
N ILE A 42 -13.00 -3.33 -1.09
CA ILE A 42 -12.83 -2.09 -0.34
C ILE A 42 -13.09 -2.41 1.13
N ASP A 43 -12.18 -2.00 2.01
CA ASP A 43 -12.32 -2.19 3.45
C ASP A 43 -13.10 -1.04 4.14
N GLU A 44 -13.22 -1.09 5.47
CA GLU A 44 -13.92 -0.07 6.26
C GLU A 44 -13.25 1.33 6.21
N ASP A 45 -11.98 1.40 5.83
CA ASP A 45 -11.21 2.65 5.69
C ASP A 45 -11.31 3.26 4.27
N ASN A 46 -12.13 2.69 3.38
CA ASN A 46 -12.18 3.00 1.95
C ASN A 46 -10.86 2.72 1.22
N VAL A 47 -10.13 1.70 1.65
CA VAL A 47 -8.85 1.30 1.04
C VAL A 47 -9.09 0.14 0.09
N LEU A 48 -8.49 0.22 -1.10
CA LEU A 48 -8.60 -0.81 -2.13
C LEU A 48 -7.58 -1.93 -1.89
N TRP A 49 -8.08 -3.15 -1.82
CA TRP A 49 -7.32 -4.39 -1.71
C TRP A 49 -7.60 -5.29 -2.91
N LEU A 50 -6.59 -6.06 -3.32
CA LEU A 50 -6.75 -7.19 -4.23
C LEU A 50 -6.46 -8.47 -3.46
N ASP A 51 -7.49 -9.25 -3.14
CA ASP A 51 -7.42 -10.37 -2.20
C ASP A 51 -6.74 -9.93 -0.88
N THR A 52 -5.48 -10.32 -0.63
CA THR A 52 -4.71 -9.91 0.56
C THR A 52 -3.66 -8.82 0.30
N ARG A 53 -3.69 -8.15 -0.86
CA ARG A 53 -2.64 -7.20 -1.29
C ARG A 53 -3.16 -5.78 -1.31
N LEU A 54 -2.45 -4.87 -0.62
CA LEU A 54 -2.73 -3.44 -0.65
C LEU A 54 -2.40 -2.89 -2.04
N VAL A 55 -3.35 -2.24 -2.70
CA VAL A 55 -3.09 -1.54 -3.97
C VAL A 55 -2.22 -0.32 -3.67
N VAL A 56 -1.21 -0.05 -4.50
CA VAL A 56 -0.33 1.11 -4.31
C VAL A 56 -0.57 2.08 -5.47
N PRO A 57 -0.91 3.35 -5.20
CA PRO A 57 -0.97 4.40 -6.21
C PRO A 57 0.34 4.48 -7.01
N ASN A 58 0.28 4.87 -8.28
CA ASN A 58 1.47 5.01 -9.12
C ASN A 58 2.25 6.30 -8.80
N ASP A 59 2.57 6.51 -7.54
CA ASP A 59 3.36 7.62 -7.03
C ASP A 59 4.84 7.24 -6.93
N ALA A 60 5.72 8.08 -7.49
CA ALA A 60 7.14 7.83 -7.51
C ALA A 60 7.75 7.78 -6.09
N SER A 61 7.25 8.64 -5.18
CA SER A 61 7.72 8.73 -3.80
C SER A 61 7.34 7.48 -3.00
N LEU A 62 6.12 6.95 -3.19
CA LEU A 62 5.70 5.68 -2.60
C LEU A 62 6.53 4.51 -3.14
N ARG A 63 6.82 4.48 -4.44
CA ARG A 63 7.69 3.46 -5.04
C ARG A 63 9.11 3.51 -4.46
N GLU A 64 9.70 4.70 -4.34
CA GLU A 64 11.02 4.85 -3.73
C GLU A 64 11.04 4.49 -2.25
N ALA A 65 10.00 4.83 -1.50
CA ALA A 65 9.86 4.44 -0.10
C ALA A 65 9.74 2.92 0.05
N LEU A 66 8.94 2.26 -0.81
CA LEU A 66 8.82 0.80 -0.85
C LEU A 66 10.14 0.12 -1.18
N LEU A 67 10.91 0.64 -2.14
CA LEU A 67 12.23 0.11 -2.48
C LEU A 67 13.21 0.30 -1.33
N THR A 68 13.25 1.48 -0.72
CA THR A 68 14.13 1.79 0.42
C THR A 68 13.84 0.87 1.60
N GLU A 69 12.57 0.65 1.91
CA GLU A 69 12.12 -0.25 2.96
C GLU A 69 12.49 -1.71 2.65
N ALA A 70 12.21 -2.18 1.43
CA ALA A 70 12.55 -3.54 1.01
C ALA A 70 14.07 -3.81 1.08
N HIS A 71 14.90 -2.82 0.76
CA HIS A 71 16.36 -2.90 0.83
C HIS A 71 16.93 -2.72 2.25
N SER A 72 16.22 -2.04 3.15
CA SER A 72 16.62 -1.81 4.55
C SER A 72 16.10 -2.88 5.51
N SER A 73 15.17 -3.73 5.05
CA SER A 73 14.70 -4.88 5.80
C SER A 73 15.87 -5.83 6.10
N PRO A 74 16.06 -6.26 7.36
CA PRO A 74 17.15 -7.16 7.76
C PRO A 74 17.06 -8.58 7.16
N PHE A 75 16.14 -8.79 6.20
CA PHE A 75 16.00 -10.00 5.40
C PHE A 75 16.68 -9.93 4.02
N SER A 76 17.71 -9.11 3.85
CA SER A 76 18.67 -9.35 2.77
C SER A 76 19.54 -10.55 3.14
N VAL A 77 19.47 -11.63 2.34
CA VAL A 77 20.26 -12.87 2.49
C VAL A 77 21.76 -12.61 2.37
#